data_AF-A0A1W9NXT4-F1
#
_entry.id   AF-A0A1W9NXT4-F1
#
_cell.length_a   1.000
_cell.length_b   1.000
_cell.length_c   1.000
_cell.angle_alpha   90.00
_cell.angle_beta   90.00
_cell.angle_gamma   90.00
#
_symmetry.space_group_name_H-M   'P 1'
#
loop_
_entity.id
_entity.type
_entity.pdbx_description
1 polymer ?
#
loop_
_entity_poly.entity_id
_entity_poly.type
_entity_poly.pdbx_seq_one_letter_code
_entity_poly.pdbx_strand_id
1 'polypeptide(L)'
;ASVLGLKEDAQPISTQEKVAQLAAISPSLIPHLDQAQEKMTLTLNELAQIHPEIYPQSLGGFQIKDNLNALQTAIPQIQSGLSDIKPFLLEIPSLLGVDIPKTYLVLFQNDKELRPTGGFITAYALAKLDRGYFSIIFSDDIYNLDPKQSYLPAPAPIIRHLKQKGWWMRDTNFSPDFKQSMQDFKYYYQHTASPPVAGIFALDTQFVESFLELSGPITVPGYNVDPVGYWNLPQSCLTGGNAFTSENVVCRLELYAEKVFKSSKDRKAILGDLMAELVEWALNAPSNKWPELLSLATSQLQEKHLLVYFHNKVIQDLAEKYNWAGRIAGETGSDYLHINQANLAGLKSDMYMKRKVKQEISVNSETGEVITKLTLTYRNTGAYDGWLNSTARNYIRVYVPKGSQLISASGGEYPQPNVFEDLNKTVFDNFILTRPLSETTLTFEYKLPFYFKPGKNSETNEYRLLIQKQPGLNAPEYEILLGGEIQKFKLTTDEEITFNLKRPH
;
A
#
# COMPACT_ATOMS: atom_id res chain seq x y z
N ALA A 1 -28.98 6.71 6.75
CA ALA A 1 -29.59 5.67 5.89
C ALA A 1 -30.63 6.24 4.92
N SER A 2 -31.69 6.91 5.39
CA SER A 2 -32.71 7.51 4.51
C SER A 2 -32.17 8.62 3.61
N VAL A 3 -31.38 9.55 4.19
CA VAL A 3 -30.76 10.65 3.44
C VAL A 3 -29.85 10.10 2.34
N LEU A 4 -28.91 9.22 2.71
CA LEU A 4 -27.94 8.59 1.78
C LEU A 4 -28.56 7.58 0.77
N GLY A 5 -29.88 7.45 0.70
CA GLY A 5 -30.54 6.50 -0.20
C GLY A 5 -30.18 5.03 0.04
N LEU A 6 -29.86 4.66 1.28
CA LEU A 6 -29.48 3.30 1.70
C LEU A 6 -30.68 2.48 2.21
N LYS A 7 -31.89 3.04 2.18
CA LYS A 7 -33.14 2.31 2.45
C LYS A 7 -33.70 1.78 1.12
N GLU A 8 -34.29 0.59 1.14
CA GLU A 8 -34.90 -0.05 -0.04
C GLU A 8 -35.97 0.83 -0.72
N ASP A 9 -36.66 1.68 0.05
CA ASP A 9 -37.74 2.56 -0.45
C ASP A 9 -37.29 3.97 -0.85
N ALA A 10 -35.99 4.27 -0.84
CA ALA A 10 -35.48 5.61 -1.17
C ALA A 10 -35.34 5.80 -2.69
N GLN A 11 -35.62 7.01 -3.19
CA GLN A 11 -35.33 7.37 -4.58
C GLN A 11 -33.85 7.11 -4.90
N PRO A 12 -33.52 6.46 -6.03
CA PRO A 12 -32.14 6.24 -6.41
C PRO A 12 -31.48 7.59 -6.70
N ILE A 13 -30.51 7.95 -5.87
CA ILE A 13 -29.63 9.11 -6.05
C ILE A 13 -28.26 8.62 -6.49
N SER A 14 -27.60 9.41 -7.34
CA SER A 14 -26.25 9.13 -7.84
C SER A 14 -25.24 9.08 -6.69
N THR A 15 -24.08 8.46 -6.93
CA THR A 15 -22.97 8.47 -5.98
C THR A 15 -22.51 9.88 -5.65
N GLN A 16 -22.46 10.80 -6.63
CA GLN A 16 -22.09 12.20 -6.38
C GLN A 16 -23.06 12.88 -5.42
N GLU A 17 -24.36 12.69 -5.60
CA GLU A 17 -25.38 13.24 -4.70
C GLU A 17 -25.24 12.68 -3.29
N LYS A 18 -24.89 11.39 -3.13
CA LYS A 18 -24.61 10.80 -1.81
C LYS A 18 -23.39 11.43 -1.15
N VAL A 19 -22.31 11.65 -1.90
CA VAL A 19 -21.10 12.30 -1.38
C VAL A 19 -21.40 13.73 -0.94
N ALA A 20 -22.12 14.49 -1.76
CA ALA A 20 -22.56 15.85 -1.41
C ALA A 20 -23.47 15.86 -0.17
N GLN A 21 -24.43 14.94 -0.08
CA GLN A 21 -25.31 14.81 1.08
C GLN A 21 -24.56 14.37 2.33
N LEU A 22 -23.59 13.44 2.21
CA LEU A 22 -22.72 13.03 3.31
C LEU A 22 -21.99 14.24 3.87
N ALA A 23 -21.45 15.09 3.00
CA ALA A 23 -20.80 16.33 3.39
C ALA A 23 -21.76 17.26 4.16
N ALA A 24 -22.99 17.42 3.67
CA ALA A 24 -24.00 18.27 4.29
C ALA A 24 -24.46 17.76 5.67
N ILE A 25 -24.57 16.44 5.87
CA ILE A 25 -25.04 15.87 7.14
C ILE A 25 -23.93 15.66 8.16
N SER A 26 -22.66 15.56 7.75
CA SER A 26 -21.54 15.23 8.63
C SER A 26 -21.48 16.09 9.91
N PRO A 27 -21.68 17.43 9.85
CA PRO A 27 -21.71 18.27 11.05
C PRO A 27 -22.87 17.95 12.01
N SER A 28 -24.03 17.52 11.49
CA SER A 28 -25.20 17.18 12.32
C SER A 28 -25.06 15.85 13.06
N LEU A 29 -24.09 15.01 12.66
CA LEU A 29 -23.74 13.77 13.36
C LEU A 29 -22.89 14.03 14.62
N ILE A 30 -22.23 15.19 14.72
CA ILE A 30 -21.30 15.49 15.81
C ILE A 30 -21.96 15.43 17.20
N PRO A 31 -23.14 16.03 17.45
CA PRO A 31 -23.79 15.93 18.77
C PRO A 31 -24.15 14.50 19.16
N HIS A 32 -24.49 13.66 18.18
CA HIS A 32 -24.82 12.24 18.41
C HIS A 32 -23.57 11.43 18.74
N LEU A 33 -22.43 11.75 18.13
CA LEU A 33 -21.14 11.17 18.47
C LEU A 33 -20.69 11.60 19.86
N ASP A 34 -20.90 12.86 20.25
CA ASP A 34 -20.58 13.35 21.59
C ASP A 34 -21.37 12.57 22.66
N GLN A 35 -22.67 12.38 22.44
CA GLN A 35 -23.51 11.54 23.31
C GLN A 35 -23.05 10.07 23.34
N ALA A 36 -22.64 9.51 22.19
CA ALA A 36 -22.13 8.14 22.12
C ALA A 36 -20.79 8.00 22.87
N GLN A 37 -19.88 8.97 22.74
CA GLN A 37 -18.60 9.01 23.44
C GLN A 37 -18.78 9.15 24.96
N GLU A 38 -19.72 9.99 25.41
CA GLU A 38 -20.07 10.13 26.83
C GLU A 38 -20.56 8.78 27.40
N LYS A 39 -21.54 8.16 26.75
CA LYS A 39 -22.05 6.84 27.15
C LYS A 39 -20.96 5.77 27.13
N MET A 40 -20.10 5.77 26.12
CA MET A 40 -18.99 4.82 26.03
C MET A 40 -17.99 4.99 27.16
N THR A 41 -17.72 6.23 27.57
CA THR A 41 -16.86 6.54 28.72
C THR A 41 -17.47 6.03 30.03
N LEU A 42 -18.79 6.19 30.21
CA LEU A 42 -19.51 5.60 31.34
C LEU A 42 -19.42 4.06 31.32
N THR A 43 -19.67 3.44 30.16
CA THR A 43 -19.56 1.98 30.01
C THR A 43 -18.17 1.47 30.33
N LEU A 44 -17.11 2.17 29.94
CA LEU A 44 -15.74 1.79 30.27
C LEU A 44 -15.44 1.90 31.77
N ASN A 45 -15.94 2.95 32.42
CA ASN A 45 -15.78 3.10 33.87
C ASN A 45 -16.51 1.98 34.64
N GLU A 46 -17.69 1.56 34.19
CA GLU A 46 -18.41 0.42 34.76
C GLU A 46 -17.69 -0.91 34.47
N LEU A 47 -17.25 -1.11 33.23
CA LEU A 47 -16.57 -2.33 32.79
C LEU A 47 -15.21 -2.54 33.48
N ALA A 48 -14.51 -1.45 33.81
CA ALA A 48 -13.26 -1.48 34.56
C ALA A 48 -13.44 -1.94 36.01
N GLN A 49 -14.65 -1.86 36.57
CA GLN A 49 -14.97 -2.39 37.91
C GLN A 49 -15.28 -3.89 37.88
N ILE A 50 -15.47 -4.47 36.70
CA ILE A 50 -15.75 -5.91 36.55
C ILE A 50 -14.42 -6.65 36.53
N HIS A 51 -14.29 -7.63 37.44
CA HIS A 51 -13.12 -8.48 37.58
C HIS A 51 -13.44 -9.88 37.04
N PRO A 52 -13.12 -10.22 35.77
CA PRO A 52 -13.53 -11.50 35.16
C PRO A 52 -13.09 -12.75 35.96
N GLU A 53 -12.02 -12.63 36.74
CA GLU A 53 -11.49 -13.64 37.65
C GLU A 53 -12.45 -14.11 38.75
N ILE A 54 -13.43 -13.28 39.16
CA ILE A 54 -14.39 -13.66 40.21
C ILE A 54 -15.61 -14.42 39.67
N TYR A 55 -15.77 -14.47 38.35
CA TYR A 55 -16.90 -15.13 37.68
C TYR A 55 -16.56 -16.57 37.29
N PRO A 56 -17.55 -17.49 37.26
CA PRO A 56 -17.33 -18.86 36.78
C PRO A 56 -16.96 -18.85 35.29
N GLN A 57 -16.15 -19.83 34.86
CA GLN A 57 -15.75 -19.96 33.46
C GLN A 57 -16.97 -20.03 32.52
N SER A 58 -17.98 -20.81 32.90
CA SER A 58 -19.25 -20.89 32.19
C SER A 58 -20.45 -21.01 33.13
N LEU A 59 -21.60 -20.54 32.67
CA LEU A 59 -22.89 -20.71 33.34
C LEU A 59 -23.99 -20.90 32.29
N GLY A 60 -24.76 -22.00 32.38
CA GLY A 60 -25.89 -22.26 31.47
C GLY A 60 -25.50 -22.33 29.98
N GLY A 61 -24.27 -22.77 29.66
CA GLY A 61 -23.75 -22.82 28.29
C GLY A 61 -23.09 -21.53 27.79
N PHE A 62 -23.12 -20.44 28.57
CA PHE A 62 -22.45 -19.18 28.22
C PHE A 62 -21.03 -19.13 28.81
N GLN A 63 -20.03 -18.79 27.99
CA GLN A 63 -18.65 -18.59 28.42
C GLN A 63 -18.49 -17.19 29.04
N ILE A 64 -18.88 -17.05 30.31
CA ILE A 64 -18.94 -15.73 30.98
C ILE A 64 -17.58 -15.03 30.97
N LYS A 65 -16.54 -15.73 31.42
CA LYS A 65 -15.21 -15.12 31.57
C LYS A 65 -14.62 -14.67 30.23
N ASP A 66 -14.73 -15.51 29.21
CA ASP A 66 -14.21 -15.21 27.87
C ASP A 66 -14.98 -14.05 27.23
N ASN A 67 -16.31 -13.99 27.42
CA ASN A 67 -17.13 -12.88 26.95
C ASN A 67 -16.80 -11.57 27.67
N LEU A 68 -16.57 -11.60 28.99
CA LEU A 68 -16.16 -10.41 29.76
C LEU A 68 -14.80 -9.89 29.31
N ASN A 69 -13.82 -10.77 29.10
CA ASN A 69 -12.51 -10.42 28.55
C ASN A 69 -12.63 -9.84 27.14
N ALA A 70 -13.50 -10.44 26.30
CA ALA A 70 -13.76 -9.94 24.95
C ALA A 70 -14.37 -8.52 24.98
N LEU A 71 -15.32 -8.26 25.88
CA LEU A 71 -15.90 -6.93 26.07
C LEU A 71 -14.85 -5.93 26.58
N GLN A 72 -14.04 -6.31 27.57
CA GLN A 72 -12.94 -5.48 28.10
C GLN A 72 -11.88 -5.15 27.05
N THR A 73 -11.79 -5.94 25.99
CA THR A 73 -10.92 -5.67 24.83
C THR A 73 -11.62 -4.84 23.76
N ALA A 74 -12.87 -5.19 23.41
CA ALA A 74 -13.59 -4.60 22.29
C ALA A 74 -14.10 -3.17 22.57
N ILE A 75 -14.61 -2.90 23.77
CA ILE A 75 -15.20 -1.60 24.11
C ILE A 75 -14.16 -0.46 24.05
N PRO A 76 -12.93 -0.60 24.60
CA PRO A 76 -11.89 0.41 24.41
C PRO A 76 -11.53 0.66 22.94
N GLN A 77 -11.50 -0.39 22.11
CA GLN A 77 -11.22 -0.26 20.67
C GLN A 77 -12.32 0.54 19.96
N ILE A 78 -13.59 0.27 20.29
CA ILE A 78 -14.73 1.03 19.75
C ILE A 78 -14.66 2.49 20.20
N GLN A 79 -14.35 2.77 21.47
CA GLN A 79 -14.19 4.14 21.97
C GLN A 79 -13.08 4.89 21.23
N SER A 80 -11.94 4.23 21.01
CA SER A 80 -10.82 4.80 20.25
C SER A 80 -11.26 5.14 18.82
N GLY A 81 -11.93 4.22 18.13
CA GLY A 81 -12.48 4.48 16.80
C GLY A 81 -13.50 5.62 16.76
N LEU A 82 -14.41 5.70 17.74
CA LEU A 82 -15.36 6.82 17.86
C LEU A 82 -14.65 8.16 18.10
N SER A 83 -13.54 8.15 18.82
CA SER A 83 -12.72 9.35 19.07
C SER A 83 -12.06 9.87 17.80
N ASP A 84 -11.69 8.97 16.88
CA ASP A 84 -11.09 9.29 15.59
C ASP A 84 -12.10 9.72 14.52
N ILE A 85 -13.33 9.19 14.58
CA ILE A 85 -14.39 9.54 13.61
C ILE A 85 -14.77 11.02 13.71
N LYS A 86 -14.80 11.58 14.92
CA LYS A 86 -15.18 12.99 15.13
C LYS A 86 -14.32 13.98 14.33
N PRO A 87 -12.97 14.02 14.48
CA PRO A 87 -12.13 14.91 13.70
C PRO A 87 -12.24 14.65 12.19
N PHE A 88 -12.42 13.39 11.78
CA PHE A 88 -12.65 13.07 10.37
C PHE A 88 -13.95 13.71 9.83
N LEU A 89 -15.09 13.53 10.51
CA LEU A 89 -16.38 14.09 10.10
C LEU A 89 -16.38 15.63 10.05
N LEU A 90 -15.62 16.28 10.92
CA LEU A 90 -15.45 17.73 10.90
C LEU A 90 -14.69 18.21 9.65
N GLU A 91 -13.81 17.39 9.11
CA GLU A 91 -12.97 17.70 7.96
C GLU A 91 -13.56 17.22 6.62
N ILE A 92 -14.55 16.30 6.63
CA ILE A 92 -15.22 15.82 5.41
C ILE A 92 -15.71 16.98 4.51
N PRO A 93 -16.41 18.02 5.01
CA PRO A 93 -16.86 19.12 4.15
C PRO A 93 -15.70 19.84 3.45
N SER A 94 -14.59 20.06 4.16
CA SER A 94 -13.38 20.67 3.63
C SER A 94 -12.70 19.76 2.59
N LEU A 95 -12.62 18.46 2.85
CA LEU A 95 -12.05 17.47 1.93
C LEU A 95 -12.84 17.37 0.63
N LEU A 96 -14.17 17.44 0.71
CA LEU A 96 -15.09 17.38 -0.42
C LEU A 96 -15.30 18.73 -1.12
N GLY A 97 -14.60 19.78 -0.68
CA GLY A 97 -14.64 21.11 -1.27
C GLY A 97 -16.02 21.79 -1.18
N VAL A 98 -16.74 21.59 -0.06
CA VAL A 98 -18.06 22.20 0.16
C VAL A 98 -18.00 23.72 0.19
N ASP A 99 -17.08 24.29 0.98
CA ASP A 99 -16.94 25.73 1.10
C ASP A 99 -16.04 26.31 0.00
N ILE A 100 -14.90 25.66 -0.23
CA ILE A 100 -13.89 26.06 -1.21
C ILE A 100 -13.51 24.84 -2.03
N PRO A 101 -13.64 24.87 -3.37
CA PRO A 101 -13.25 23.75 -4.21
C PRO A 101 -11.80 23.33 -3.96
N LYS A 102 -11.56 22.02 -3.90
CA LYS A 102 -10.23 21.44 -3.67
C LYS A 102 -9.74 20.75 -4.93
N THR A 103 -8.47 20.96 -5.23
CA THR A 103 -7.75 20.19 -6.25
C THR A 103 -6.88 19.16 -5.57
N TYR A 104 -6.89 17.92 -6.05
CA TYR A 104 -6.05 16.83 -5.61
C TYR A 104 -5.19 16.34 -6.75
N LEU A 105 -3.97 15.92 -6.42
CA LEU A 105 -3.12 15.22 -7.36
C LEU A 105 -3.38 13.72 -7.25
N VAL A 106 -3.61 13.08 -8.38
CA VAL A 106 -3.70 11.63 -8.48
C VAL A 106 -2.46 11.14 -9.23
N LEU A 107 -1.64 10.31 -8.60
CA LEU A 107 -0.45 9.71 -9.19
C LEU A 107 -0.73 8.28 -9.61
N PHE A 108 -0.41 7.97 -10.86
CA PHE A 108 -0.52 6.62 -11.39
C PHE A 108 0.84 5.95 -11.33
N GLN A 109 0.91 4.85 -10.59
CA GLN A 109 2.13 4.08 -10.39
C GLN A 109 2.05 2.75 -11.15
N ASN A 110 3.08 2.44 -11.93
CA ASN A 110 3.19 1.14 -12.57
C ASN A 110 4.04 0.21 -11.70
N ASP A 111 3.39 -0.65 -10.91
CA ASP A 111 4.04 -1.67 -10.07
C ASP A 111 4.70 -2.80 -10.87
N LYS A 112 4.48 -2.86 -12.20
CA LYS A 112 5.24 -3.76 -13.08
C LYS A 112 6.66 -3.24 -13.37
N GLU A 113 6.91 -1.97 -13.06
CA GLU A 113 8.23 -1.39 -12.89
C GLU A 113 8.37 -0.94 -11.42
N LEU A 114 8.52 -1.91 -10.52
CA LEU A 114 8.34 -1.72 -9.08
C LEU A 114 9.26 -0.61 -8.52
N ARG A 115 8.68 0.23 -7.67
CA ARG A 115 9.40 1.24 -6.87
C ARG A 115 9.04 1.10 -5.39
N PRO A 116 9.83 1.70 -4.50
CA PRO A 116 9.69 1.55 -3.06
C PRO A 116 8.29 1.79 -2.50
N THR A 117 7.51 2.69 -3.09
CA THR A 117 6.16 3.06 -2.61
C THR A 117 5.03 2.66 -3.56
N GLY A 118 5.22 1.68 -4.44
CA GLY A 118 4.14 1.15 -5.30
C GLY A 118 4.65 0.81 -6.70
N GLY A 119 5.13 1.81 -7.42
CA GLY A 119 5.58 1.61 -8.79
C GLY A 119 6.19 2.87 -9.38
N PHE A 120 6.77 2.78 -10.58
CA PHE A 120 7.24 3.96 -11.29
C PHE A 120 6.06 4.92 -11.53
N ILE A 121 6.22 6.19 -11.17
CA ILE A 121 5.16 7.19 -11.38
C ILE A 121 5.11 7.45 -12.88
N THR A 122 4.07 6.95 -13.57
CA THR A 122 3.99 7.00 -15.04
C THR A 122 3.21 8.19 -15.55
N ALA A 123 2.19 8.62 -14.81
CA ALA A 123 1.27 9.68 -15.20
C ALA A 123 0.65 10.31 -13.95
N TYR A 124 -0.07 11.41 -14.16
CA TYR A 124 -0.83 12.06 -13.11
C TYR A 124 -2.15 12.62 -13.64
N ALA A 125 -3.07 12.91 -12.72
CA ALA A 125 -4.27 13.70 -12.99
C ALA A 125 -4.45 14.77 -11.91
N LEU A 126 -5.04 15.89 -12.29
CA LEU A 126 -5.60 16.84 -11.33
C LEU A 126 -7.10 16.63 -11.25
N ALA A 127 -7.57 16.24 -10.06
CA ALA A 127 -8.99 16.06 -9.78
C ALA A 127 -9.52 17.24 -8.96
N LYS A 128 -10.70 17.75 -9.30
CA LYS A 128 -11.39 18.80 -8.57
C LYS A 128 -12.58 18.20 -7.81
N LEU A 129 -12.68 18.54 -6.54
CA LEU A 129 -13.87 18.36 -5.71
C LEU A 129 -14.50 19.72 -5.43
N ASP A 130 -15.76 19.88 -5.81
CA ASP A 130 -16.56 21.11 -5.65
C ASP A 130 -17.93 20.71 -5.11
N ARG A 131 -18.20 20.98 -3.82
CA ARG A 131 -19.45 20.60 -3.15
C ARG A 131 -19.79 19.10 -3.29
N GLY A 132 -18.77 18.25 -3.19
CA GLY A 132 -18.91 16.80 -3.34
C GLY A 132 -18.95 16.29 -4.78
N TYR A 133 -18.98 17.18 -5.78
CA TYR A 133 -18.88 16.80 -7.18
C TYR A 133 -17.42 16.60 -7.57
N PHE A 134 -17.10 15.38 -7.97
CA PHE A 134 -15.78 15.00 -8.47
C PHE A 134 -15.70 15.22 -9.98
N SER A 135 -14.60 15.80 -10.45
CA SER A 135 -14.28 15.93 -11.88
C SER A 135 -12.78 15.84 -12.12
N ILE A 136 -12.36 15.28 -13.25
CA ILE A 136 -10.97 15.33 -13.69
C ILE A 136 -10.77 16.63 -14.46
N ILE A 137 -9.85 17.48 -14.00
CA ILE A 137 -9.49 18.73 -14.69
C ILE A 137 -8.69 18.40 -15.95
N PHE A 138 -7.65 17.59 -15.76
CA PHE A 138 -6.84 17.05 -16.84
C PHE A 138 -5.98 15.89 -16.30
N SER A 139 -5.34 15.18 -17.22
CA SER A 139 -4.34 14.16 -16.93
C SER A 139 -3.23 14.20 -17.98
N ASP A 140 -2.02 13.76 -17.62
CA ASP A 140 -0.88 13.81 -18.52
C ASP A 140 0.24 12.83 -18.10
N ASP A 141 1.20 12.61 -18.99
CA ASP A 141 2.45 11.90 -18.71
C ASP A 141 3.26 12.65 -17.64
N ILE A 142 3.84 11.92 -16.69
CA ILE A 142 4.67 12.52 -15.63
C ILE A 142 5.83 13.34 -16.22
N TYR A 143 6.35 12.96 -17.39
CA TYR A 143 7.47 13.66 -18.03
C TYR A 143 7.15 15.10 -18.43
N ASN A 144 5.87 15.43 -18.63
CA ASN A 144 5.44 16.79 -18.94
C ASN A 144 5.35 17.67 -17.68
N LEU A 145 5.13 17.06 -16.51
CA LEU A 145 5.16 17.73 -15.21
C LEU A 145 6.58 17.82 -14.64
N ASP A 146 7.43 16.84 -14.95
CA ASP A 146 8.79 16.72 -14.43
C ASP A 146 9.65 17.93 -14.85
N PRO A 147 10.16 18.73 -13.90
CA PRO A 147 10.98 19.87 -14.23
C PRO A 147 12.26 19.47 -14.99
N LYS A 148 12.70 20.35 -15.90
CA LYS A 148 13.95 20.14 -16.67
C LYS A 148 15.23 20.27 -15.82
N GLN A 149 15.09 20.51 -14.52
CA GLN A 149 16.16 20.68 -13.55
C GLN A 149 15.93 19.74 -12.36
N SER A 150 17.02 19.14 -11.89
CA SER A 150 17.03 18.41 -10.62
C SER A 150 17.21 19.39 -9.46
N TYR A 151 16.37 19.26 -8.42
CA TYR A 151 16.37 20.15 -7.25
C TYR A 151 16.86 19.49 -5.96
N LEU A 152 16.88 18.16 -5.91
CA LEU A 152 17.35 17.36 -4.77
C LEU A 152 18.49 16.44 -5.22
N PRO A 153 19.46 16.13 -4.33
CA PRO A 153 20.54 15.22 -4.66
C PRO A 153 20.00 13.82 -4.96
N ALA A 154 20.50 13.20 -6.04
CA ALA A 154 20.10 11.85 -6.40
C ALA A 154 20.63 10.83 -5.40
N PRO A 155 19.79 9.87 -4.95
CA PRO A 155 20.26 8.73 -4.17
C PRO A 155 21.39 7.98 -4.89
N ALA A 156 22.41 7.55 -4.15
CA ALA A 156 23.56 6.86 -4.75
C ALA A 156 23.19 5.66 -5.64
N PRO A 157 22.18 4.83 -5.31
CA PRO A 157 21.74 3.75 -6.20
C PRO A 157 21.15 4.25 -7.53
N ILE A 158 20.43 5.38 -7.53
CA ILE A 158 19.89 5.99 -8.76
C ILE A 158 21.04 6.42 -9.68
N ILE A 159 22.04 7.12 -9.13
CA ILE A 159 23.24 7.54 -9.89
C ILE A 159 23.97 6.31 -10.46
N ARG A 160 24.23 5.32 -9.62
CA ARG A 160 25.03 4.14 -9.96
C ARG A 160 24.35 3.27 -11.02
N HIS A 161 23.05 2.98 -10.85
CA HIS A 161 22.38 1.95 -11.65
C HIS A 161 21.57 2.48 -12.83
N LEU A 162 20.99 3.68 -12.71
CA LEU A 162 20.28 4.35 -13.81
C LEU A 162 21.19 5.28 -14.62
N LYS A 163 22.42 5.54 -14.16
CA LYS A 163 23.39 6.45 -14.81
C LYS A 163 22.81 7.85 -15.06
N GLN A 164 21.87 8.27 -14.22
CA GLN A 164 21.27 9.59 -14.28
C GLN A 164 22.14 10.58 -13.50
N LYS A 165 22.33 11.79 -14.06
CA LYS A 165 23.13 12.86 -13.44
C LYS A 165 22.37 13.66 -12.37
N GLY A 166 21.05 13.54 -12.33
CA GLY A 166 20.18 14.25 -11.41
C GLY A 166 19.02 13.36 -10.97
N TRP A 167 18.38 13.73 -9.87
CA TRP A 167 17.15 13.12 -9.41
C TRP A 167 15.97 13.85 -10.05
N TRP A 168 15.02 13.09 -10.58
CA TRP A 168 13.88 13.65 -11.29
C TRP A 168 12.59 13.40 -10.53
N MET A 169 11.58 14.23 -10.76
CA MET A 169 10.31 14.21 -10.03
C MET A 169 9.63 12.84 -10.10
N ARG A 170 9.67 12.19 -11.26
CA ARG A 170 9.10 10.84 -11.46
C ARG A 170 9.77 9.73 -10.66
N ASP A 171 11.00 9.97 -10.19
CA ASP A 171 11.82 9.00 -9.43
C ASP A 171 11.91 9.38 -7.94
N THR A 172 11.17 10.40 -7.46
CA THR A 172 11.24 10.85 -6.06
C THR A 172 10.65 9.85 -5.07
N ASN A 173 9.89 8.86 -5.54
CA ASN A 173 9.33 7.81 -4.70
C ASN A 173 10.33 6.70 -4.31
N PHE A 174 11.57 7.12 -4.02
CA PHE A 174 12.70 6.21 -3.75
C PHE A 174 12.88 5.89 -2.25
N SER A 175 12.38 6.74 -1.35
CA SER A 175 12.25 6.37 0.06
C SER A 175 11.17 5.30 0.20
N PRO A 176 11.35 4.24 1.01
CA PRO A 176 10.27 3.27 1.26
C PRO A 176 9.13 3.88 2.09
N ASP A 177 9.36 5.04 2.73
CA ASP A 177 8.33 5.78 3.44
C ASP A 177 7.58 6.70 2.46
N PHE A 178 6.29 6.43 2.25
CA PHE A 178 5.49 7.14 1.26
C PHE A 178 5.33 8.63 1.60
N LYS A 179 5.12 8.99 2.86
CA LYS A 179 5.05 10.41 3.26
C LYS A 179 6.34 11.15 2.97
N GLN A 180 7.51 10.57 3.26
CA GLN A 180 8.80 11.17 2.92
C GLN A 180 8.94 11.34 1.39
N SER A 181 8.62 10.28 0.64
CA SER A 181 8.61 10.32 -0.83
C SER A 181 7.67 11.39 -1.40
N MET A 182 6.51 11.62 -0.78
CA MET A 182 5.56 12.66 -1.18
C MET A 182 6.00 14.07 -0.76
N GLN A 183 6.78 14.22 0.30
CA GLN A 183 7.43 15.49 0.63
C GLN A 183 8.48 15.85 -0.43
N ASP A 184 9.30 14.88 -0.85
CA ASP A 184 10.27 15.08 -1.93
C ASP A 184 9.55 15.39 -3.25
N PHE A 185 8.50 14.64 -3.60
CA PHE A 185 7.68 14.91 -4.78
C PHE A 185 7.06 16.32 -4.75
N LYS A 186 6.49 16.72 -3.61
CA LYS A 186 5.87 18.04 -3.42
C LYS A 186 6.89 19.16 -3.63
N TYR A 187 8.13 18.97 -3.18
CA TYR A 187 9.19 19.95 -3.40
C TYR A 187 9.45 20.20 -4.89
N TYR A 188 9.46 19.15 -5.72
CA TYR A 188 9.51 19.31 -7.18
C TYR A 188 8.23 19.96 -7.73
N TYR A 189 7.05 19.53 -7.26
CA TYR A 189 5.77 20.06 -7.70
C TYR A 189 5.66 21.58 -7.52
N GLN A 190 6.21 22.13 -6.43
CA GLN A 190 6.25 23.57 -6.16
C GLN A 190 7.04 24.39 -7.19
N HIS A 191 7.91 23.75 -7.97
CA HIS A 191 8.69 24.37 -9.04
C HIS A 191 8.04 24.21 -10.42
N THR A 192 6.80 23.73 -10.48
CA THR A 192 5.99 23.65 -11.69
C THR A 192 5.03 24.84 -11.78
N ALA A 193 4.41 25.05 -12.94
CA ALA A 193 3.35 26.05 -13.11
C ALA A 193 1.94 25.50 -12.73
N SER A 194 1.88 24.35 -12.05
CA SER A 194 0.63 23.68 -11.70
C SER A 194 -0.08 24.33 -10.50
N PRO A 195 -1.43 24.22 -10.41
CA PRO A 195 -2.18 24.80 -9.31
C PRO A 195 -1.87 24.11 -7.98
N PRO A 196 -2.07 24.77 -6.83
CA PRO A 196 -1.87 24.13 -5.53
C PRO A 196 -2.85 22.97 -5.34
N VAL A 197 -2.38 21.90 -4.68
CA VAL A 197 -3.19 20.72 -4.36
C VAL A 197 -3.37 20.56 -2.85
N ALA A 198 -4.51 20.01 -2.44
CA ALA A 198 -4.87 19.75 -1.04
C ALA A 198 -4.25 18.44 -0.50
N GLY A 199 -3.93 17.52 -1.41
CA GLY A 199 -3.32 16.24 -1.11
C GLY A 199 -2.99 15.46 -2.38
N ILE A 200 -2.38 14.29 -2.19
CA ILE A 200 -1.93 13.37 -3.20
C ILE A 200 -2.55 12.01 -2.92
N PHE A 201 -3.17 11.41 -3.93
CA PHE A 201 -3.58 10.01 -3.96
C PHE A 201 -2.65 9.28 -4.92
N ALA A 202 -1.98 8.23 -4.48
CA ALA A 202 -1.17 7.39 -5.35
C ALA A 202 -1.85 6.03 -5.49
N LEU A 203 -2.11 5.62 -6.72
CA LEU A 203 -2.75 4.35 -7.04
C LEU A 203 -1.91 3.57 -8.05
N ASP A 204 -1.74 2.28 -7.77
CA ASP A 204 -0.98 1.38 -8.64
C ASP A 204 -1.88 0.58 -9.60
N THR A 205 -1.30 -0.33 -10.38
CA THR A 205 -2.11 -1.09 -11.35
C THR A 205 -3.05 -2.09 -10.70
N GLN A 206 -2.76 -2.57 -9.48
CA GLN A 206 -3.66 -3.48 -8.76
C GLN A 206 -4.97 -2.79 -8.41
N PHE A 207 -4.92 -1.50 -8.04
CA PHE A 207 -6.15 -0.71 -7.83
C PHE A 207 -7.05 -0.72 -9.05
N VAL A 208 -6.47 -0.50 -10.23
CA VAL A 208 -7.21 -0.47 -11.50
C VAL A 208 -7.74 -1.86 -11.86
N GLU A 209 -6.93 -2.90 -11.68
CA GLU A 209 -7.33 -4.29 -11.91
C GLU A 209 -8.51 -4.67 -11.00
N SER A 210 -8.42 -4.44 -9.68
CA SER A 210 -9.50 -4.73 -8.72
C SER A 210 -10.75 -3.88 -8.95
N PHE A 211 -10.60 -2.65 -9.42
CA PHE A 211 -11.76 -1.85 -9.83
C PHE A 211 -12.45 -2.48 -11.04
N LEU A 212 -11.71 -2.91 -12.06
CA LEU A 212 -12.27 -3.54 -13.26
C LEU A 212 -12.89 -4.92 -12.97
N GLU A 213 -12.45 -5.63 -11.94
CA GLU A 213 -13.13 -6.82 -11.42
C GLU A 213 -14.54 -6.49 -10.90
N LEU A 214 -14.69 -5.34 -10.23
CA LEU A 214 -15.96 -4.87 -9.70
C LEU A 214 -16.86 -4.24 -10.77
N SER A 215 -16.30 -3.37 -11.62
CA SER A 215 -17.07 -2.63 -12.63
C SER A 215 -17.46 -3.49 -13.83
N GLY A 216 -16.71 -4.56 -14.06
CA GLY A 216 -16.69 -5.26 -15.34
C GLY A 216 -15.91 -4.47 -16.40
N PRO A 217 -15.86 -5.01 -17.63
CA PRO A 217 -15.10 -4.42 -18.73
C PRO A 217 -15.56 -3.00 -19.09
N ILE A 218 -14.60 -2.09 -19.32
CA ILE A 218 -14.85 -0.70 -19.70
C ILE A 218 -14.27 -0.39 -21.07
N THR A 219 -15.05 0.23 -21.94
CA THR A 219 -14.59 0.72 -23.24
C THR A 219 -14.26 2.19 -23.14
N VAL A 220 -13.10 2.59 -23.65
CA VAL A 220 -12.69 4.01 -23.70
C VAL A 220 -12.90 4.54 -25.12
N PRO A 221 -13.74 5.57 -25.31
CA PRO A 221 -13.97 6.16 -26.64
C PRO A 221 -12.66 6.57 -27.33
N GLY A 222 -12.51 6.22 -28.61
CA GLY A 222 -11.30 6.50 -29.38
C GLY A 222 -10.20 5.41 -29.27
N TYR A 223 -10.34 4.45 -28.37
CA TYR A 223 -9.36 3.37 -28.14
C TYR A 223 -9.94 2.00 -28.51
N ASN A 224 -10.01 1.72 -29.81
CA ASN A 224 -10.63 0.51 -30.38
C ASN A 224 -9.65 -0.39 -31.14
N VAL A 225 -8.36 -0.35 -30.79
CA VAL A 225 -7.33 -1.17 -31.43
C VAL A 225 -7.53 -2.63 -31.07
N ASP A 226 -7.68 -3.48 -32.09
CA ASP A 226 -7.66 -4.93 -31.94
C ASP A 226 -6.21 -5.39 -31.66
N PRO A 227 -5.93 -5.97 -30.49
CA PRO A 227 -4.59 -6.43 -30.14
C PRO A 227 -4.11 -7.60 -31.03
N VAL A 228 -5.00 -8.33 -31.72
CA VAL A 228 -4.63 -9.44 -32.61
C VAL A 228 -3.73 -8.98 -33.77
N GLY A 229 -3.78 -7.69 -34.13
CA GLY A 229 -2.89 -7.10 -35.14
C GLY A 229 -1.42 -6.96 -34.72
N TYR A 230 -1.06 -7.26 -33.47
CA TYR A 230 0.29 -7.13 -32.94
C TYR A 230 0.89 -8.51 -32.60
N TRP A 231 2.13 -8.75 -33.03
CA TRP A 231 2.85 -9.98 -32.70
C TRP A 231 3.44 -9.94 -31.28
N ASN A 232 3.60 -11.15 -30.71
CA ASN A 232 4.25 -11.39 -29.42
C ASN A 232 3.61 -10.66 -28.23
N LEU A 233 2.29 -10.46 -28.27
CA LEU A 233 1.57 -9.98 -27.10
C LEU A 233 1.41 -11.11 -26.07
N PRO A 234 1.55 -10.80 -24.77
CA PRO A 234 1.10 -11.71 -23.71
C PRO A 234 -0.36 -12.12 -23.88
N GLN A 235 -0.70 -13.32 -23.44
CA GLN A 235 -2.06 -13.86 -23.55
C GLN A 235 -3.11 -12.95 -22.89
N SER A 236 -2.75 -12.29 -21.80
CA SER A 236 -3.62 -11.35 -21.09
C SER A 236 -4.06 -10.17 -21.96
N CYS A 237 -3.22 -9.68 -22.87
CA CYS A 237 -3.56 -8.54 -23.73
C CYS A 237 -4.68 -8.87 -24.73
N LEU A 238 -4.80 -10.15 -25.09
CA LEU A 238 -5.71 -10.68 -26.10
C LEU A 238 -7.13 -10.94 -25.56
N THR A 239 -7.35 -10.84 -24.25
CA THR A 239 -8.68 -11.06 -23.64
C THR A 239 -9.54 -9.80 -23.70
N GLY A 240 -10.87 -9.91 -23.67
CA GLY A 240 -11.77 -8.76 -23.47
C GLY A 240 -12.16 -7.93 -24.72
N GLY A 241 -11.88 -8.40 -25.95
CA GLY A 241 -12.30 -7.69 -27.18
C GLY A 241 -11.69 -6.29 -27.27
N ASN A 242 -12.47 -5.22 -27.46
CA ASN A 242 -11.96 -3.84 -27.42
C ASN A 242 -11.98 -3.19 -26.02
N ALA A 243 -12.54 -3.87 -25.01
CA ALA A 243 -12.69 -3.32 -23.67
C ALA A 243 -11.46 -3.57 -22.79
N PHE A 244 -11.20 -2.66 -21.86
CA PHE A 244 -10.26 -2.87 -20.76
C PHE A 244 -10.90 -3.78 -19.72
N THR A 245 -10.17 -4.82 -19.31
CA THR A 245 -10.55 -5.78 -18.27
C THR A 245 -9.47 -5.83 -17.21
N SER A 246 -9.78 -6.38 -16.04
CA SER A 246 -8.80 -6.60 -14.98
C SER A 246 -7.60 -7.44 -15.43
N GLU A 247 -7.78 -8.34 -16.39
CA GLU A 247 -6.68 -9.17 -16.92
C GLU A 247 -5.79 -8.41 -17.91
N ASN A 248 -6.40 -7.56 -18.76
CA ASN A 248 -5.72 -7.01 -19.93
C ASN A 248 -5.19 -5.59 -19.73
N VAL A 249 -5.70 -4.87 -18.72
CA VAL A 249 -5.58 -3.40 -18.64
C VAL A 249 -4.13 -2.94 -18.67
N VAL A 250 -3.26 -3.57 -17.87
CA VAL A 250 -1.84 -3.19 -17.79
C VAL A 250 -1.16 -3.36 -19.14
N CYS A 251 -1.30 -4.52 -19.76
CA CYS A 251 -0.67 -4.75 -21.07
C CYS A 251 -1.23 -3.83 -22.15
N ARG A 252 -2.55 -3.58 -22.15
CA ARG A 252 -3.18 -2.72 -23.16
C ARG A 252 -2.75 -1.27 -23.01
N LEU A 253 -2.65 -0.76 -21.80
CA LEU A 253 -2.12 0.58 -21.56
C LEU A 253 -0.69 0.71 -22.12
N GLU A 254 0.17 -0.29 -21.91
CA GLU A 254 1.51 -0.32 -22.49
C GLU A 254 1.48 -0.44 -24.02
N LEU A 255 0.58 -1.27 -24.58
CA LEU A 255 0.41 -1.42 -26.03
C LEU A 255 0.06 -0.08 -26.67
N TYR A 256 -0.93 0.61 -26.11
CA TYR A 256 -1.36 1.91 -26.60
C TYR A 256 -0.25 2.95 -26.46
N ALA A 257 0.39 3.05 -25.30
CA ALA A 257 1.41 4.05 -25.04
C ALA A 257 2.70 3.83 -25.86
N GLU A 258 3.18 2.59 -25.98
CA GLU A 258 4.51 2.30 -26.53
C GLU A 258 4.51 1.80 -27.97
N LYS A 259 3.38 1.30 -28.49
CA LYS A 259 3.25 0.80 -29.88
C LYS A 259 2.29 1.64 -30.71
N VAL A 260 1.04 1.78 -30.29
CA VAL A 260 -0.01 2.45 -31.08
C VAL A 260 0.28 3.94 -31.22
N PHE A 261 0.50 4.62 -30.09
CA PHE A 261 0.68 6.07 -30.02
C PHE A 261 2.13 6.48 -29.79
N LYS A 262 3.11 5.62 -30.14
CA LYS A 262 4.54 5.86 -29.89
C LYS A 262 5.03 7.25 -30.33
N SER A 263 4.47 7.77 -31.43
CA SER A 263 4.83 9.06 -32.02
C SER A 263 3.96 10.24 -31.55
N SER A 264 2.91 9.98 -30.76
CA SER A 264 2.06 11.03 -30.18
C SER A 264 2.76 11.67 -28.98
N LYS A 265 2.63 12.99 -28.85
CA LYS A 265 3.03 13.71 -27.63
C LYS A 265 2.17 13.29 -26.42
N ASP A 266 0.93 12.87 -26.69
CA ASP A 266 -0.08 12.52 -25.68
C ASP A 266 -0.28 11.01 -25.60
N ARG A 267 0.77 10.21 -25.83
CA ARG A 267 0.68 8.74 -25.87
C ARG A 267 0.12 8.10 -24.59
N LYS A 268 0.15 8.83 -23.47
CA LYS A 268 -0.41 8.41 -22.18
C LYS A 268 -1.76 9.06 -21.84
N ALA A 269 -2.36 9.82 -22.75
CA ALA A 269 -3.71 10.35 -22.59
C ALA A 269 -4.73 9.24 -22.28
N ILE A 270 -4.50 8.04 -22.81
CA ILE A 270 -5.34 6.87 -22.53
C ILE A 270 -5.46 6.50 -21.05
N LEU A 271 -4.42 6.74 -20.23
CA LEU A 271 -4.53 6.53 -18.78
C LEU A 271 -5.56 7.50 -18.21
N GLY A 272 -5.49 8.76 -18.64
CA GLY A 272 -6.46 9.79 -18.32
C GLY A 272 -7.89 9.44 -18.70
N ASP A 273 -8.07 9.06 -19.96
CA ASP A 273 -9.38 8.76 -20.52
C ASP A 273 -9.97 7.50 -19.86
N LEU A 274 -9.17 6.45 -19.65
CA LEU A 274 -9.60 5.27 -18.89
C LEU A 274 -10.03 5.65 -17.46
N MET A 275 -9.26 6.51 -16.80
CA MET A 275 -9.60 6.95 -15.44
C MET A 275 -10.87 7.80 -15.41
N ALA A 276 -11.11 8.63 -16.42
CA ALA A 276 -12.36 9.36 -16.56
C ALA A 276 -13.54 8.39 -16.68
N GLU A 277 -13.42 7.33 -17.48
CA GLU A 277 -14.47 6.30 -17.60
C GLU A 277 -14.66 5.50 -16.29
N LEU A 278 -13.59 5.15 -15.57
CA LEU A 278 -13.67 4.46 -14.28
C LEU A 278 -14.38 5.33 -13.22
N VAL A 279 -14.03 6.62 -13.17
CA VAL A 279 -14.68 7.59 -12.30
C VAL A 279 -16.15 7.75 -12.69
N GLU A 280 -16.44 7.95 -13.96
CA GLU A 280 -17.82 8.11 -14.45
C GLU A 280 -18.67 6.89 -14.10
N TRP A 281 -18.10 5.68 -14.21
CA TRP A 281 -18.75 4.46 -13.76
C TRP A 281 -19.03 4.47 -12.25
N ALA A 282 -18.04 4.80 -11.41
CA ALA A 282 -18.22 4.85 -9.96
C ALA A 282 -19.28 5.87 -9.52
N LEU A 283 -19.32 7.01 -10.21
CA LEU A 283 -20.25 8.10 -9.92
C LEU A 283 -21.70 7.78 -10.33
N ASN A 284 -21.88 6.97 -11.37
CA ASN A 284 -23.18 6.51 -11.85
C ASN A 284 -23.57 5.12 -11.34
N ALA A 285 -22.72 4.49 -10.50
CA ALA A 285 -22.97 3.17 -9.96
C ALA A 285 -24.29 3.15 -9.15
N PRO A 286 -25.12 2.10 -9.31
CA PRO A 286 -26.39 2.00 -8.59
C PRO A 286 -26.17 1.86 -7.08
N SER A 287 -27.18 2.24 -6.29
CA SER A 287 -27.07 2.32 -4.82
C SER A 287 -26.60 1.03 -4.15
N ASN A 288 -26.93 -0.13 -4.71
CA ASN A 288 -26.53 -1.44 -4.20
C ASN A 288 -25.04 -1.75 -4.40
N LYS A 289 -24.32 -1.04 -5.29
CA LYS A 289 -22.87 -1.19 -5.49
C LYS A 289 -22.02 -0.37 -4.52
N TRP A 290 -22.62 0.55 -3.78
CA TRP A 290 -21.89 1.40 -2.84
C TRP A 290 -21.12 0.64 -1.74
N PRO A 291 -21.66 -0.42 -1.11
CA PRO A 291 -20.90 -1.21 -0.15
C PRO A 291 -19.69 -1.91 -0.78
N GLU A 292 -19.83 -2.41 -2.02
CA GLU A 292 -18.72 -3.04 -2.76
C GLU A 292 -17.63 -2.03 -3.10
N LEU A 293 -17.99 -0.81 -3.52
CA LEU A 293 -17.05 0.29 -3.77
C LEU A 293 -16.29 0.72 -2.51
N LEU A 294 -17.00 0.85 -1.38
CA LEU A 294 -16.37 1.18 -0.10
C LEU A 294 -15.44 0.05 0.37
N SER A 295 -15.85 -1.20 0.21
CA SER A 295 -15.02 -2.37 0.52
C SER A 295 -13.77 -2.40 -0.35
N LEU A 296 -13.90 -2.12 -1.65
CA LEU A 296 -12.76 -2.02 -2.58
C LEU A 296 -11.81 -0.91 -2.13
N ALA A 297 -12.30 0.32 -1.92
CA ALA A 297 -11.44 1.42 -1.49
C ALA A 297 -10.72 1.10 -0.17
N THR A 298 -11.41 0.48 0.79
CA THR A 298 -10.84 0.08 2.08
C THR A 298 -9.78 -1.01 1.91
N SER A 299 -10.04 -2.05 1.12
CA SER A 299 -9.06 -3.11 0.89
C SER A 299 -7.84 -2.58 0.17
N GLN A 300 -8.01 -1.73 -0.85
CA GLN A 300 -6.88 -1.14 -1.58
C GLN A 300 -6.02 -0.22 -0.69
N LEU A 301 -6.62 0.48 0.29
CA LEU A 301 -5.87 1.25 1.30
C LEU A 301 -5.08 0.33 2.24
N GLN A 302 -5.71 -0.73 2.75
CA GLN A 302 -5.08 -1.70 3.66
C GLN A 302 -3.96 -2.49 2.99
N GLU A 303 -4.20 -2.92 1.75
CA GLU A 303 -3.24 -3.63 0.92
C GLU A 303 -2.19 -2.69 0.30
N LYS A 304 -2.27 -1.37 0.54
CA LYS A 304 -1.32 -0.37 0.02
C LYS A 304 -1.22 -0.32 -1.52
N HIS A 305 -2.36 -0.51 -2.18
CA HIS A 305 -2.55 -0.27 -3.61
C HIS A 305 -3.17 1.11 -3.88
N LEU A 306 -3.73 1.72 -2.83
CA LEU A 306 -4.05 3.13 -2.73
C LEU A 306 -3.32 3.72 -1.51
N LEU A 307 -2.54 4.77 -1.72
CA LEU A 307 -1.84 5.51 -0.66
C LEU A 307 -2.22 6.98 -0.70
N VAL A 308 -2.27 7.62 0.46
CA VAL A 308 -2.75 9.01 0.59
C VAL A 308 -1.79 9.89 1.38
N TYR A 309 -1.65 11.14 0.93
CA TYR A 309 -0.87 12.18 1.59
C TYR A 309 -1.64 13.49 1.56
N PHE A 310 -1.95 14.05 2.73
CA PHE A 310 -2.72 15.27 2.88
C PHE A 310 -1.86 16.41 3.45
N HIS A 311 -2.14 17.64 3.00
CA HIS A 311 -1.54 18.83 3.59
C HIS A 311 -2.24 19.26 4.89
N ASN A 312 -3.50 18.89 5.07
CA ASN A 312 -4.20 19.08 6.34
C ASN A 312 -3.62 18.10 7.38
N LYS A 313 -3.09 18.64 8.48
CA LYS A 313 -2.44 17.84 9.53
C LYS A 313 -3.40 16.85 10.18
N VAL A 314 -4.64 17.24 10.48
CA VAL A 314 -5.63 16.38 11.14
C VAL A 314 -5.92 15.15 10.29
N ILE A 315 -6.15 15.34 8.99
CA ILE A 315 -6.40 14.23 8.07
C ILE A 315 -5.15 13.41 7.81
N GLN A 316 -3.98 14.05 7.73
CA GLN A 316 -2.71 13.35 7.56
C GLN A 316 -2.39 12.46 8.77
N ASP A 317 -2.62 12.93 9.99
CA ASP A 317 -2.44 12.15 11.22
C ASP A 317 -3.39 10.93 11.24
N LEU A 318 -4.63 11.08 10.78
CA LEU A 318 -5.58 9.96 10.64
C LEU A 318 -5.11 8.95 9.58
N ALA A 319 -4.66 9.43 8.42
CA ALA A 319 -4.11 8.57 7.38
C ALA A 319 -2.88 7.78 7.86
N GLU A 320 -2.04 8.38 8.71
CA GLU A 320 -0.92 7.69 9.35
C GLU A 320 -1.40 6.66 10.37
N LYS A 321 -2.38 7.01 11.23
CA LYS A 321 -2.94 6.11 12.25
C LYS A 321 -3.53 4.83 11.64
N TYR A 322 -4.23 4.94 10.51
CA TYR A 322 -4.83 3.80 9.81
C TYR A 322 -3.91 3.17 8.75
N ASN A 323 -2.62 3.53 8.73
CA ASN A 323 -1.60 2.99 7.82
C ASN A 323 -1.87 3.27 6.32
N TRP A 324 -2.70 4.26 5.99
CA TRP A 324 -3.00 4.69 4.62
C TRP A 324 -1.91 5.60 4.03
N ALA A 325 -1.11 6.22 4.88
CA ALA A 325 -0.01 7.10 4.49
C ALA A 325 1.31 6.36 4.19
N GLY A 326 1.30 5.02 4.14
CA GLY A 326 2.44 4.19 3.73
C GLY A 326 3.73 4.47 4.50
N ARG A 327 3.62 4.74 5.81
CA ARG A 327 4.77 5.03 6.67
C ARG A 327 5.55 3.76 6.98
N ILE A 328 6.86 3.92 7.12
CA ILE A 328 7.66 2.88 7.79
C ILE A 328 7.39 2.94 9.28
N ALA A 329 7.11 1.79 9.88
CA ALA A 329 6.84 1.70 11.31
C ALA A 329 8.02 2.24 12.12
N GLY A 330 7.70 2.95 13.20
CA GLY A 330 8.69 3.45 14.15
C GLY A 330 9.36 2.32 14.95
N GLU A 331 9.72 2.60 16.19
CA GLU A 331 10.17 1.54 17.10
C GLU A 331 8.98 0.63 17.45
N THR A 332 9.12 -0.66 17.17
CA THR A 332 8.05 -1.64 17.37
C THR A 332 8.10 -2.32 18.74
N GLY A 333 9.25 -2.25 19.43
CA GLY A 333 9.51 -3.03 20.65
C GLY A 333 9.51 -4.55 20.42
N SER A 334 9.62 -4.98 19.16
CA SER A 334 9.55 -6.37 18.70
C SER A 334 10.49 -6.59 17.50
N ASP A 335 10.56 -7.83 16.99
CA ASP A 335 11.25 -8.09 15.72
C ASP A 335 10.53 -7.36 14.57
N TYR A 336 11.27 -7.06 13.50
CA TYR A 336 10.77 -6.27 12.38
C TYR A 336 11.39 -6.72 11.07
N LEU A 337 10.56 -6.84 10.04
CA LEU A 337 11.00 -7.09 8.69
C LEU A 337 10.26 -6.22 7.69
N HIS A 338 11.00 -5.43 6.92
CA HIS A 338 10.49 -4.83 5.69
C HIS A 338 11.50 -5.03 4.56
N ILE A 339 11.07 -5.72 3.51
CA ILE A 339 11.87 -5.95 2.30
C ILE A 339 11.38 -4.97 1.25
N ASN A 340 12.24 -4.05 0.83
CA ASN A 340 11.93 -3.02 -0.14
C ASN A 340 12.76 -3.20 -1.42
N GLN A 341 12.07 -3.43 -2.54
CA GLN A 341 12.65 -3.61 -3.86
C GLN A 341 12.42 -2.38 -4.75
N ALA A 342 13.44 -1.97 -5.50
CA ALA A 342 13.32 -1.04 -6.61
C ALA A 342 13.87 -1.66 -7.89
N ASN A 343 13.02 -1.80 -8.92
CA ASN A 343 13.41 -2.32 -10.23
C ASN A 343 13.97 -1.21 -11.14
N LEU A 344 15.28 -1.15 -11.28
CA LEU A 344 16.00 -0.13 -12.04
C LEU A 344 16.33 -0.57 -13.48
N ALA A 345 15.51 -1.44 -14.07
CA ALA A 345 15.68 -1.93 -15.45
C ALA A 345 14.91 -1.10 -16.51
N GLY A 346 13.88 -0.35 -16.13
CA GLY A 346 13.07 0.48 -17.05
C GLY A 346 12.00 -0.28 -17.85
N LEU A 347 11.94 -1.61 -17.74
CA LEU A 347 10.92 -2.47 -18.36
C LEU A 347 10.02 -3.12 -17.30
N LYS A 348 8.92 -3.72 -17.76
CA LYS A 348 7.80 -4.20 -16.94
C LYS A 348 8.02 -5.63 -16.44
N SER A 349 9.27 -5.99 -16.15
CA SER A 349 9.66 -7.36 -15.75
C SER A 349 8.98 -7.83 -14.47
N ASP A 350 8.53 -6.93 -13.59
CA ASP A 350 7.82 -7.32 -12.37
C ASP A 350 6.44 -7.94 -12.67
N MET A 351 5.89 -7.76 -13.88
CA MET A 351 4.71 -8.47 -14.38
C MET A 351 4.88 -10.00 -14.35
N TYR A 352 6.12 -10.48 -14.48
CA TYR A 352 6.45 -11.91 -14.53
C TYR A 352 7.20 -12.40 -13.29
N MET A 353 7.32 -11.55 -12.26
CA MET A 353 8.16 -11.85 -11.10
C MET A 353 7.34 -12.52 -10.00
N LYS A 354 7.72 -13.75 -9.65
CA LYS A 354 7.26 -14.44 -8.43
C LYS A 354 8.29 -14.26 -7.32
N ARG A 355 7.81 -14.02 -6.10
CA ARG A 355 8.65 -13.69 -4.93
C ARG A 355 8.29 -14.62 -3.79
N LYS A 356 9.32 -15.23 -3.20
CA LYS A 356 9.21 -16.05 -2.00
C LYS A 356 10.23 -15.58 -0.96
N VAL A 357 9.78 -15.48 0.29
CA VAL A 357 10.59 -15.13 1.45
C VAL A 357 10.58 -16.30 2.41
N LYS A 358 11.78 -16.72 2.83
CA LYS A 358 11.96 -17.70 3.90
C LYS A 358 12.80 -17.06 5.00
N GLN A 359 12.28 -17.02 6.23
CA GLN A 359 13.00 -16.49 7.39
C GLN A 359 13.15 -17.59 8.44
N GLU A 360 14.38 -17.92 8.78
CA GLU A 360 14.73 -18.92 9.78
C GLU A 360 15.32 -18.21 11.00
N ILE A 361 14.60 -18.25 12.11
CA ILE A 361 14.98 -17.58 13.36
C ILE A 361 15.47 -18.64 14.35
N SER A 362 16.71 -18.48 14.78
CA SER A 362 17.38 -19.37 15.73
C SER A 362 17.69 -18.60 17.02
N VAL A 363 17.31 -19.18 18.15
CA VAL A 363 17.58 -18.61 19.48
C VAL A 363 18.59 -19.50 20.19
N ASN A 364 19.71 -18.91 20.61
CA ASN A 364 20.70 -19.61 21.43
C ASN A 364 20.12 -19.88 22.82
N SER A 365 20.06 -21.14 23.24
CA SER A 365 19.44 -21.57 24.49
C SER A 365 20.15 -21.05 25.76
N GLU A 366 21.46 -20.78 25.69
CA GLU A 366 22.26 -20.33 26.83
C GLU A 366 22.25 -18.80 26.95
N THR A 367 22.54 -18.12 25.84
CA THR A 367 22.70 -16.67 25.81
C THR A 367 21.39 -15.94 25.55
N GLY A 368 20.42 -16.58 24.90
CA GLY A 368 19.21 -15.94 24.38
C GLY A 368 19.44 -15.13 23.11
N GLU A 369 20.63 -15.20 22.51
CA GLU A 369 20.96 -14.47 21.29
C GLU A 369 20.09 -14.96 20.13
N VAL A 370 19.55 -14.02 19.34
CA VAL A 370 18.69 -14.33 18.19
C VAL A 370 19.45 -14.08 16.89
N ILE A 371 19.60 -15.14 16.10
CA ILE A 371 20.20 -15.12 14.77
C ILE A 371 19.11 -15.43 13.75
N THR A 372 19.03 -14.61 12.71
CA THR A 372 18.06 -14.76 11.64
C THR A 372 18.77 -14.98 10.32
N LYS A 373 18.35 -16.02 9.61
CA LYS A 373 18.70 -16.27 8.21
C LYS A 373 17.51 -15.95 7.32
N LEU A 374 17.62 -14.91 6.52
CA LEU A 374 16.61 -14.45 5.57
C LEU A 374 17.03 -14.85 4.15
N THR A 375 16.18 -15.62 3.47
CA THR A 375 16.36 -16.06 2.08
C THR A 375 15.25 -15.45 1.22
N LEU A 376 15.63 -14.68 0.21
CA LEU A 376 14.75 -14.02 -0.73
C LEU A 376 14.93 -14.67 -2.11
N THR A 377 13.85 -15.24 -2.65
CA THR A 377 13.85 -15.90 -3.96
C THR A 377 12.99 -15.12 -4.95
N TYR A 378 13.59 -14.79 -6.08
CA TYR A 378 12.97 -14.05 -7.19
C TYR A 378 13.00 -14.91 -8.43
N ARG A 379 11.82 -15.24 -8.97
CA ARG A 379 11.67 -16.08 -10.16
C ARG A 379 10.97 -15.30 -11.26
N ASN A 380 11.68 -15.02 -12.35
CA ASN A 380 11.07 -14.44 -13.55
C ASN A 380 10.51 -15.57 -14.42
N THR A 381 9.18 -15.66 -14.50
CA THR A 381 8.48 -16.72 -15.24
C THR A 381 8.26 -16.39 -16.72
N GLY A 382 8.55 -15.15 -17.15
CA GLY A 382 8.36 -14.70 -18.52
C GLY A 382 9.61 -14.97 -19.37
N ALA A 383 9.40 -15.21 -20.66
CA ALA A 383 10.47 -15.19 -21.65
C ALA A 383 10.89 -13.74 -21.98
N TYR A 384 12.08 -13.55 -22.53
CA TYR A 384 12.47 -12.27 -23.11
C TYR A 384 11.61 -11.98 -24.36
N ASP A 385 11.02 -10.80 -24.43
CA ASP A 385 10.15 -10.39 -25.54
C ASP A 385 10.62 -9.11 -26.25
N GLY A 386 11.68 -8.47 -25.75
CA GLY A 386 12.19 -7.20 -26.28
C GLY A 386 11.25 -6.01 -26.06
N TRP A 387 10.25 -6.16 -25.19
CA TRP A 387 9.25 -5.14 -24.90
C TRP A 387 8.91 -5.04 -23.42
N LEU A 388 8.16 -5.98 -22.85
CA LEU A 388 7.73 -5.92 -21.45
C LEU A 388 8.75 -6.59 -20.52
N ASN A 389 9.34 -7.72 -20.95
CA ASN A 389 10.20 -8.52 -20.09
C ASN A 389 11.65 -8.57 -20.55
N SER A 390 12.54 -8.26 -19.61
CA SER A 390 13.97 -8.46 -19.73
C SER A 390 14.57 -8.82 -18.37
N THR A 391 15.91 -8.83 -18.28
CA THR A 391 16.60 -9.03 -17.01
C THR A 391 16.19 -7.93 -16.03
N ALA A 392 15.51 -8.33 -14.95
CA ALA A 392 15.13 -7.43 -13.87
C ALA A 392 16.39 -7.01 -13.10
N ARG A 393 16.50 -5.72 -12.78
CA ARG A 393 17.67 -5.13 -12.13
C ARG A 393 17.23 -4.54 -10.79
N ASN A 394 17.31 -5.33 -9.74
CA ASN A 394 16.65 -5.00 -8.48
C ASN A 394 17.64 -4.54 -7.42
N TYR A 395 17.45 -3.32 -6.95
CA TYR A 395 18.04 -2.85 -5.71
C TYR A 395 17.14 -3.28 -4.55
N ILE A 396 17.69 -4.08 -3.63
CA ILE A 396 16.99 -4.65 -2.49
C ILE A 396 17.52 -3.98 -1.22
N ARG A 397 16.63 -3.54 -0.36
CA ARG A 397 16.93 -3.07 1.00
C ARG A 397 16.12 -3.88 1.98
N VAL A 398 16.78 -4.47 2.98
CA VAL A 398 16.14 -5.20 4.07
C VAL A 398 16.25 -4.35 5.32
N TYR A 399 15.11 -3.86 5.81
CA TYR A 399 15.00 -3.08 7.05
C TYR A 399 14.67 -4.02 8.19
N VAL A 400 15.51 -4.00 9.22
CA VAL A 400 15.43 -4.84 10.41
C VAL A 400 15.56 -3.97 11.67
N PRO A 401 15.34 -4.49 12.90
CA PRO A 401 15.46 -3.69 14.11
C PRO A 401 16.79 -2.96 14.20
N LYS A 402 16.75 -1.69 14.63
CA LYS A 402 17.94 -0.85 14.77
C LYS A 402 18.95 -1.49 15.71
N GLY A 403 20.21 -1.53 15.29
CA GLY A 403 21.30 -2.18 16.01
C GLY A 403 21.52 -3.66 15.63
N SER A 404 20.72 -4.22 14.72
CA SER A 404 21.00 -5.53 14.13
C SER A 404 22.37 -5.54 13.47
N GLN A 405 23.08 -6.67 13.55
CA GLN A 405 24.43 -6.83 13.04
C GLN A 405 24.44 -7.87 11.92
N LEU A 406 24.86 -7.47 10.73
CA LEU A 406 25.02 -8.41 9.62
C LEU A 406 26.18 -9.37 9.91
N ILE A 407 25.93 -10.68 9.75
CA ILE A 407 26.92 -11.74 9.87
C ILE A 407 27.46 -12.10 8.48
N SER A 408 26.56 -12.38 7.53
CA SER A 408 26.93 -12.75 6.16
C SER A 408 25.84 -12.38 5.16
N ALA A 409 26.24 -12.23 3.89
CA ALA A 409 25.30 -12.12 2.77
C ALA A 409 25.83 -12.86 1.54
N SER A 410 24.94 -13.40 0.71
CA SER A 410 25.31 -14.14 -0.50
C SER A 410 24.23 -14.10 -1.57
N GLY A 411 24.60 -14.31 -2.83
CA GLY A 411 23.69 -14.36 -3.98
C GLY A 411 23.35 -13.01 -4.62
N GLY A 412 23.81 -11.91 -4.03
CA GLY A 412 23.76 -10.58 -4.64
C GLY A 412 25.09 -10.12 -5.25
N GLU A 413 25.05 -8.96 -5.92
CA GLU A 413 26.21 -8.30 -6.53
C GLU A 413 27.25 -7.86 -5.48
N TYR A 414 26.81 -7.58 -4.25
CA TYR A 414 27.67 -7.13 -3.15
C TYR A 414 27.88 -8.28 -2.16
N PRO A 415 29.06 -8.94 -2.15
CA PRO A 415 29.39 -9.97 -1.14
C PRO A 415 29.48 -9.39 0.28
N GLN A 416 29.83 -8.11 0.37
CA GLN A 416 29.81 -7.31 1.59
C GLN A 416 28.84 -6.15 1.34
N PRO A 417 27.54 -6.35 1.59
CA PRO A 417 26.52 -5.33 1.39
C PRO A 417 26.76 -4.11 2.29
N ASN A 418 26.23 -2.95 1.91
CA ASN A 418 26.31 -1.79 2.81
C ASN A 418 25.34 -2.02 3.97
N VAL A 419 25.80 -1.62 5.16
CA VAL A 419 25.00 -1.58 6.39
C VAL A 419 24.93 -0.14 6.84
N PHE A 420 23.73 0.41 6.94
CA PHE A 420 23.50 1.79 7.35
C PHE A 420 22.20 1.93 8.15
N GLU A 421 22.02 3.09 8.79
CA GLU A 421 20.76 3.43 9.45
C GLU A 421 19.88 4.25 8.49
N ASP A 422 18.61 3.88 8.39
CA ASP A 422 17.57 4.66 7.71
C ASP A 422 16.23 4.43 8.40
N LEU A 423 15.40 5.48 8.51
CA LEU A 423 14.06 5.42 9.12
C LEU A 423 14.01 4.70 10.49
N ASN A 424 15.05 4.91 11.31
CA ASN A 424 15.26 4.26 12.61
C ASN A 424 15.26 2.72 12.55
N LYS A 425 15.89 2.18 11.51
CA LYS A 425 16.15 0.76 11.27
C LYS A 425 17.60 0.55 10.87
N THR A 426 18.12 -0.66 11.10
CA THR A 426 19.32 -1.09 10.40
C THR A 426 18.90 -1.59 9.02
N VAL A 427 19.63 -1.19 7.98
CA VAL A 427 19.35 -1.57 6.60
C VAL A 427 20.53 -2.32 6.01
N PHE A 428 20.24 -3.47 5.39
CA PHE A 428 21.17 -4.21 4.56
C PHE A 428 20.77 -4.03 3.10
N ASP A 429 21.69 -3.54 2.26
CA ASP A 429 21.39 -3.34 0.83
C ASP A 429 22.09 -4.35 -0.08
N ASN A 430 21.45 -4.72 -1.18
CA ASN A 430 22.13 -5.50 -2.21
C ASN A 430 21.51 -5.24 -3.59
N PHE A 431 22.18 -5.71 -4.62
CA PHE A 431 21.69 -5.65 -5.98
C PHE A 431 21.62 -7.06 -6.58
N ILE A 432 20.53 -7.37 -7.28
CA ILE A 432 20.36 -8.67 -7.94
C ILE A 432 19.91 -8.50 -9.40
N LEU A 433 20.30 -9.47 -10.21
CA LEU A 433 19.89 -9.58 -11.61
C LEU A 433 19.11 -10.88 -11.80
N THR A 434 17.82 -10.77 -12.16
CA THR A 434 16.99 -11.95 -12.43
C THR A 434 16.65 -11.98 -13.92
N ARG A 435 17.27 -12.92 -14.64
CA ARG A 435 17.08 -13.08 -16.09
C ARG A 435 15.72 -13.71 -16.40
N PRO A 436 15.17 -13.52 -17.61
CA PRO A 436 13.99 -14.24 -18.07
C PRO A 436 14.11 -15.76 -17.90
N LEU A 437 13.01 -16.42 -17.54
CA LEU A 437 12.93 -17.87 -17.27
C LEU A 437 13.97 -18.39 -16.24
N SER A 438 14.41 -17.53 -15.32
CA SER A 438 15.42 -17.89 -14.32
C SER A 438 14.99 -17.48 -12.91
N GLU A 439 15.72 -18.02 -11.95
CA GLU A 439 15.56 -17.74 -10.53
C GLU A 439 16.86 -17.18 -9.95
N THR A 440 16.74 -16.27 -8.99
CA THR A 440 17.86 -15.69 -8.24
C THR A 440 17.51 -15.70 -6.76
N THR A 441 18.47 -16.08 -5.94
CA THR A 441 18.31 -16.16 -4.49
C THR A 441 19.32 -15.25 -3.81
N LEU A 442 18.85 -14.40 -2.91
CA LEU A 442 19.66 -13.52 -2.06
C LEU A 442 19.46 -13.96 -0.61
N THR A 443 20.55 -14.19 0.12
CA THR A 443 20.51 -14.62 1.51
C THR A 443 21.26 -13.64 2.39
N PHE A 444 20.66 -13.27 3.52
CA PHE A 444 21.29 -12.51 4.61
C PHE A 444 21.24 -13.33 5.89
N GLU A 445 22.32 -13.34 6.65
CA GLU A 445 22.37 -13.84 8.01
C GLU A 445 22.76 -12.70 8.92
N TYR A 446 22.00 -12.47 9.98
CA TYR A 446 22.21 -11.35 10.88
C TYR A 446 21.77 -11.68 12.30
N LYS A 447 22.38 -10.97 13.25
CA LYS A 447 22.04 -11.00 14.67
C LYS A 447 21.11 -9.84 15.01
N LEU A 448 20.05 -10.11 15.75
CA LEU A 448 19.13 -9.08 16.25
C LEU A 448 19.71 -8.34 17.48
N PRO A 449 19.27 -7.09 17.73
CA PRO A 449 19.80 -6.24 18.80
C PRO A 449 19.27 -6.60 20.19
N PHE A 450 18.35 -7.57 20.28
CA PHE A 450 17.74 -8.01 21.53
C PHE A 450 17.97 -9.51 21.75
N TYR A 451 17.77 -9.92 23.00
CA TYR A 451 17.85 -11.31 23.42
C TYR A 451 16.44 -11.83 23.70
N PHE A 452 16.18 -13.08 23.36
CA PHE A 452 14.94 -13.77 23.64
C PHE A 452 15.24 -15.04 24.45
N LYS A 453 14.68 -15.15 25.66
CA LYS A 453 14.80 -16.35 26.50
C LYS A 453 13.41 -16.84 26.90
N PRO A 454 12.92 -17.95 26.33
CA PRO A 454 11.67 -18.56 26.79
C PRO A 454 11.89 -19.18 28.19
N GLY A 455 11.15 -18.75 29.23
CA GLY A 455 11.22 -19.39 30.56
C GLY A 455 11.07 -18.48 31.79
N LYS A 456 10.96 -19.12 32.98
CA LYS A 456 10.41 -18.71 34.31
C LYS A 456 10.30 -17.23 34.72
N ASN A 457 11.11 -16.32 34.20
CA ASN A 457 11.16 -14.90 34.59
C ASN A 457 10.90 -13.92 33.43
N SER A 458 10.53 -14.38 32.22
CA SER A 458 10.06 -13.46 31.16
C SER A 458 8.56 -13.19 31.35
N GLU A 459 8.16 -11.93 31.24
CA GLU A 459 6.75 -11.52 31.34
C GLU A 459 5.89 -12.10 30.21
N THR A 460 6.50 -12.50 29.08
CA THR A 460 5.83 -13.19 27.96
C THR A 460 6.73 -14.30 27.37
N ASN A 461 6.14 -15.43 26.96
CA ASN A 461 6.82 -16.47 26.15
C ASN A 461 6.59 -16.23 24.63
N GLU A 462 6.28 -14.99 24.28
CA GLU A 462 5.73 -14.62 22.99
C GLU A 462 6.80 -13.93 22.15
N TYR A 463 7.19 -14.55 21.04
CA TYR A 463 8.03 -13.89 20.05
C TYR A 463 7.14 -13.18 19.04
N ARG A 464 7.27 -11.86 18.94
CA ARG A 464 6.49 -11.03 18.01
C ARG A 464 7.38 -10.48 16.90
N LEU A 465 6.89 -10.57 15.67
CA LEU A 465 7.54 -10.09 14.46
C LEU A 465 6.54 -9.28 13.63
N LEU A 466 6.81 -7.99 13.44
CA LEU A 466 6.06 -7.17 12.49
C LEU A 466 6.67 -7.27 11.09
N ILE A 467 5.90 -7.74 10.12
CA ILE A 467 6.27 -7.79 8.70
C ILE A 467 5.47 -6.72 7.96
N GLN A 468 6.15 -5.68 7.49
CA GLN A 468 5.49 -4.63 6.70
C GLN A 468 5.56 -4.90 5.21
N LYS A 469 4.41 -4.93 4.55
CA LYS A 469 4.25 -5.04 3.10
C LYS A 469 4.80 -3.80 2.40
N GLN A 470 5.56 -4.05 1.34
CA GLN A 470 5.89 -3.04 0.35
C GLN A 470 4.66 -2.77 -0.56
N PRO A 471 4.26 -1.50 -0.73
CA PRO A 471 3.22 -1.14 -1.70
C PRO A 471 3.54 -1.64 -3.11
N GLY A 472 2.51 -1.93 -3.94
CA GLY A 472 2.68 -2.44 -5.30
C GLY A 472 2.96 -3.93 -5.44
N LEU A 473 3.37 -4.62 -4.36
CA LEU A 473 3.50 -6.08 -4.39
C LEU A 473 2.13 -6.76 -4.31
N ASN A 474 1.88 -7.73 -5.17
CA ASN A 474 0.72 -8.61 -5.08
C ASN A 474 1.10 -9.93 -4.39
N ALA A 475 0.79 -10.02 -3.09
CA ALA A 475 0.76 -11.24 -2.30
C ALA A 475 2.01 -12.16 -2.37
N PRO A 476 3.24 -11.66 -2.12
CA PRO A 476 4.44 -12.50 -2.03
C PRO A 476 4.30 -13.60 -0.97
N GLU A 477 4.91 -14.76 -1.23
CA GLU A 477 4.83 -15.92 -0.34
C GLU A 477 5.85 -15.81 0.79
N TYR A 478 5.41 -16.03 2.04
CA TYR A 478 6.26 -16.01 3.23
C TYR A 478 6.24 -17.37 3.93
N GLU A 479 7.41 -17.78 4.43
CA GLU A 479 7.62 -18.96 5.24
C GLU A 479 8.55 -18.60 6.41
N ILE A 480 7.97 -18.47 7.61
CA ILE A 480 8.69 -18.08 8.84
C ILE A 480 8.86 -19.30 9.74
N LEU A 481 10.08 -19.54 10.21
CA LEU A 481 10.43 -20.66 11.06
C LEU A 481 11.05 -20.19 12.37
N LEU A 482 10.52 -20.66 13.50
CA LEU A 482 11.09 -20.43 14.83
C LEU A 482 10.81 -21.64 15.73
N GLY A 483 11.85 -22.22 16.34
CA GLY A 483 11.70 -23.31 17.31
C GLY A 483 11.02 -24.58 16.76
N GLY A 484 11.12 -24.83 15.44
CA GLY A 484 10.46 -25.95 14.76
C GLY A 484 9.01 -25.68 14.34
N GLU A 485 8.40 -24.57 14.77
CA GLU A 485 7.12 -24.10 14.25
C GLU A 485 7.33 -23.38 12.90
N ILE A 486 6.38 -23.59 11.98
CA ILE A 486 6.41 -23.02 10.63
C ILE A 486 5.09 -22.30 10.38
N GLN A 487 5.16 -21.03 9.99
CA GLN A 487 4.00 -20.26 9.52
C GLN A 487 4.19 -19.91 8.05
N LYS A 488 3.17 -20.23 7.23
CA LYS A 488 3.14 -19.96 5.79
C LYS A 488 1.93 -19.13 5.44
N PHE A 489 2.14 -18.04 4.72
CA PHE A 489 1.07 -17.13 4.32
C PHE A 489 1.49 -16.32 3.08
N LYS A 490 0.53 -15.60 2.50
CA LYS A 490 0.82 -14.59 1.47
C LYS A 490 0.64 -13.22 2.09
N LEU A 491 1.61 -12.32 1.91
CA LEU A 491 1.57 -11.00 2.53
C LEU A 491 0.74 -10.03 1.67
N THR A 492 -0.56 -9.91 1.98
CA THR A 492 -1.48 -8.96 1.34
C THR A 492 -1.57 -7.64 2.10
N THR A 493 -1.38 -7.67 3.42
CA THR A 493 -1.37 -6.52 4.33
C THR A 493 -0.10 -6.56 5.20
N ASP A 494 0.12 -5.53 6.03
CA ASP A 494 1.10 -5.64 7.11
C ASP A 494 0.62 -6.72 8.11
N GLU A 495 1.54 -7.58 8.58
CA GLU A 495 1.21 -8.73 9.42
C GLU A 495 2.06 -8.74 10.70
N GLU A 496 1.42 -8.97 11.85
CA GLU A 496 2.12 -9.25 13.12
C GLU A 496 2.07 -10.75 13.38
N ILE A 497 3.24 -11.39 13.31
CA ILE A 497 3.40 -12.82 13.52
C ILE A 497 3.82 -13.07 14.97
N THR A 498 3.06 -13.93 15.63
CA THR A 498 3.35 -14.39 17.00
C THR A 498 3.73 -15.87 17.00
N PHE A 499 4.81 -16.20 17.71
CA PHE A 499 5.16 -17.57 18.08
C PHE A 499 5.09 -17.76 19.60
N ASN A 500 4.42 -18.82 20.03
CA ASN A 500 4.30 -19.19 21.43
C ASN A 500 5.24 -20.36 21.72
N LEU A 501 6.47 -20.07 22.10
CA LEU A 501 7.46 -21.10 22.35
C LEU A 501 7.13 -21.85 23.64
N LYS A 502 6.69 -23.11 23.49
CA LYS A 502 6.40 -24.00 24.61
C LYS A 502 7.69 -24.30 25.39
N ARG A 503 7.54 -24.46 26.70
CA ARG A 503 8.63 -24.84 27.60
C ARG A 503 9.29 -26.13 27.08
N PRO A 504 10.63 -26.21 26.94
CA PRO A 504 11.28 -27.52 26.92
C PRO A 504 10.99 -28.22 28.26
N HIS A 505 10.53 -29.47 28.17
CA HIS A 505 10.18 -30.32 29.32
C HIS A 505 11.38 -30.65 30.20
#